data_AF-A0A2X3JNC0-F1
#
_entry.id   AF-A0A2X3JNC0-F1
#
_cell.length_a   1.000
_cell.length_b   1.000
_cell.length_c   1.000
_cell.angle_alpha   90.00
_cell.angle_beta   90.00
_cell.angle_gamma   90.00
#
_symmetry.space_group_name_H-M   'P 1'
#
loop_
_entity.id
_entity.type
_entity.pdbx_description
1 polymer ?
#
loop_
_entity_poly.entity_id
_entity_poly.type
_entity_poly.pdbx_seq_one_letter_code
_entity_poly.pdbx_strand_id
1 'polypeptide(L)'
;MSKATEQNDKLKRAIIISAVLHVILFAALIWSSFDENIEASAGGGGGSSIDAVMVDSGAVVEQYKRMQSQESSAKRSDEQRKMKEQQAAEELREKQAAEQERLKQLEKERLAAQEQKSRLKKPQNRPS
;
A
#
# COMPACT_ATOMS: atom_id res chain seq x y z
N MET A 1 -25.11 40.64 -3.57
CA MET A 1 -24.74 39.21 -3.50
C MET A 1 -24.56 38.54 -4.87
N SER A 2 -24.79 39.20 -6.00
CA SER A 2 -24.82 38.57 -7.34
C SER A 2 -23.45 38.42 -8.03
N LYS A 3 -22.43 39.14 -7.58
CA LYS A 3 -21.10 39.14 -8.21
C LYS A 3 -20.27 37.90 -7.83
N ALA A 4 -20.50 37.34 -6.65
CA ALA A 4 -19.78 36.17 -6.13
C ALA A 4 -20.26 34.85 -6.77
N THR A 5 -21.53 34.79 -7.18
CA THR A 5 -22.10 33.64 -7.89
C THR A 5 -21.58 33.56 -9.33
N GLU A 6 -21.49 34.70 -10.03
CA GLU A 6 -21.00 34.75 -11.42
C GLU A 6 -19.50 34.38 -11.55
N GLN A 7 -18.67 34.78 -10.58
CA GLN A 7 -17.25 34.40 -10.56
C GLN A 7 -17.06 32.91 -10.26
N ASN A 8 -17.91 32.34 -9.39
CA ASN A 8 -17.92 30.90 -9.14
C ASN A 8 -18.29 30.10 -10.39
N ASP A 9 -19.26 30.56 -11.17
CA ASP A 9 -19.67 29.87 -12.40
C ASP A 9 -18.59 29.93 -13.48
N LYS A 10 -17.86 31.05 -13.59
CA LYS A 10 -16.69 31.17 -14.47
C LYS A 10 -15.53 30.26 -14.04
N LEU A 11 -15.24 30.21 -12.74
CA LEU A 11 -14.21 29.34 -12.19
C LEU A 11 -14.55 27.85 -12.38
N LYS A 12 -15.79 27.44 -12.06
CA LYS A 12 -16.26 26.07 -12.26
C LYS A 12 -16.19 25.67 -13.73
N ARG A 13 -16.61 26.54 -14.65
CA ARG A 13 -16.50 26.29 -16.09
C ARG A 13 -15.04 26.15 -16.54
N ALA A 14 -14.13 26.99 -16.03
CA ALA A 14 -12.70 26.89 -16.32
C ALA A 14 -12.10 25.58 -15.79
N ILE A 15 -12.46 25.17 -14.57
CA ILE A 15 -12.01 23.91 -13.97
C ILE A 15 -12.52 22.71 -14.77
N ILE A 16 -13.80 22.72 -15.17
CA ILE A 16 -14.39 21.64 -15.98
C ILE A 16 -13.69 21.55 -17.35
N ILE A 17 -13.48 22.69 -18.02
CA ILE A 17 -12.75 22.72 -19.31
C ILE A 17 -11.33 22.18 -19.14
N SER A 18 -10.63 22.58 -18.07
CA SER A 18 -9.30 22.05 -17.76
C SER A 18 -9.33 20.54 -17.53
N ALA A 19 -10.24 20.05 -16.69
CA ALA A 19 -10.36 18.63 -16.40
C ALA A 19 -10.65 17.80 -17.66
N VAL A 20 -11.57 18.24 -18.51
CA VAL A 20 -11.88 17.59 -19.79
C VAL A 20 -10.67 17.56 -20.70
N LEU A 21 -9.93 18.68 -20.81
CA LEU A 21 -8.73 18.75 -21.64
C LEU A 21 -7.63 17.79 -21.15
N HIS A 22 -7.46 17.65 -19.84
CA HIS A 22 -6.51 16.68 -19.26
C HIS A 22 -6.94 15.23 -19.52
N VAL A 23 -8.23 14.92 -19.43
CA VAL A 23 -8.73 13.57 -19.74
C VAL A 23 -8.47 13.20 -21.20
N ILE A 24 -8.66 14.15 -22.13
CA ILE A 24 -8.32 13.97 -23.54
C ILE A 24 -6.81 13.76 -23.73
N LEU A 25 -5.97 14.54 -23.03
CA LEU A 25 -4.52 14.39 -23.06
C LEU A 25 -4.08 13.01 -22.55
N PHE A 26 -4.63 12.54 -21.42
CA PHE A 26 -4.32 11.21 -20.90
C PHE A 26 -4.80 10.09 -21.82
N ALA A 27 -5.97 10.23 -22.43
CA ALA A 27 -6.46 9.27 -23.42
C ALA A 27 -5.53 9.21 -24.64
N ALA A 28 -5.07 10.37 -25.13
CA ALA A 28 -4.12 10.45 -26.24
C ALA A 28 -2.74 9.88 -25.87
N LEU A 29 -2.23 10.15 -24.65
CA LEU A 29 -0.96 9.59 -24.18
C LEU A 29 -1.01 8.07 -24.04
N ILE A 30 -2.10 7.53 -23.49
CA ILE A 30 -2.28 6.08 -23.37
C ILE A 30 -2.40 5.45 -24.76
N TRP A 31 -3.18 6.05 -25.66
CA TRP A 31 -3.33 5.58 -27.04
C TRP A 31 -2.01 5.63 -27.83
N SER A 32 -1.26 6.73 -27.72
CA SER A 32 0.08 6.89 -28.29
C SER A 32 1.05 5.87 -27.71
N SER A 33 1.01 5.61 -26.40
CA SER A 33 1.90 4.65 -25.75
C SER A 33 1.69 3.20 -26.20
N PHE A 34 0.53 2.85 -26.75
CA PHE A 34 0.30 1.53 -27.36
C PHE A 34 0.70 1.47 -28.84
N ASP A 35 0.68 2.60 -29.56
CA ASP A 35 1.10 2.71 -30.98
C ASP A 35 2.61 3.00 -31.13
N GLU A 36 3.26 3.51 -30.08
CA GLU A 36 4.71 3.69 -30.00
C GLU A 36 5.41 2.34 -29.78
N ASN A 37 5.60 1.59 -30.86
CA ASN A 37 6.89 0.93 -31.03
C ASN A 37 7.93 2.06 -30.95
N ILE A 38 8.82 2.00 -29.96
CA ILE A 38 9.92 2.94 -29.79
C ILE A 38 10.79 2.92 -31.06
N GLU A 39 10.49 3.82 -31.99
CA GLU A 39 11.46 4.39 -32.93
C GLU A 39 11.79 5.79 -32.43
N ALA A 40 12.49 5.82 -31.30
CA ALA A 40 13.13 7.02 -30.75
C ALA A 40 14.31 7.50 -31.64
N SER A 41 14.16 7.53 -32.96
CA SER A 41 15.21 7.86 -33.93
C SER A 41 14.66 8.48 -35.22
N ALA A 42 14.07 9.68 -35.19
CA ALA A 42 14.01 10.52 -36.40
C ALA A 42 13.51 11.95 -36.11
N GLY A 43 14.21 12.69 -35.25
CA GLY A 43 13.83 14.08 -34.97
C GLY A 43 15.01 14.92 -34.49
N GLY A 44 15.94 15.27 -35.39
CA GLY A 44 17.01 16.20 -35.04
C GLY A 44 18.16 16.21 -36.02
N GLY A 45 17.90 16.63 -37.26
CA GLY A 45 18.96 16.95 -38.20
C GLY A 45 19.78 18.16 -37.75
N GLY A 46 21.08 18.10 -38.05
CA GLY A 46 21.91 19.30 -38.22
C GLY A 46 22.62 19.82 -36.98
N GLY A 47 23.68 19.14 -36.56
CA GLY A 47 24.65 19.68 -35.60
C GLY A 47 26.06 19.25 -35.97
N SER A 48 26.76 20.11 -36.70
CA SER A 48 28.17 20.01 -37.05
C SER A 48 29.04 19.64 -35.83
N SER A 49 30.11 18.88 -36.09
CA SER A 49 31.23 18.54 -35.18
C SER A 49 30.85 17.69 -33.96
N ILE A 50 30.90 16.38 -34.18
CA ILE A 50 31.10 15.40 -33.10
C ILE A 50 32.47 15.69 -32.47
N ASP A 51 32.46 16.40 -31.35
CA ASP A 51 33.53 16.38 -30.37
C ASP A 51 33.39 15.07 -29.60
N ALA A 52 34.22 14.09 -29.94
CA ALA A 52 34.26 12.81 -29.25
C ALA A 52 35.04 12.99 -27.93
N VAL A 53 34.38 13.54 -26.92
CA VAL A 53 34.89 13.44 -25.54
C VAL A 53 34.81 11.99 -25.09
N MET A 54 35.98 11.43 -24.79
CA MET A 54 36.16 10.13 -24.16
C MET A 54 35.39 10.10 -22.83
N VAL A 55 34.37 9.27 -22.71
CA VAL A 55 33.71 9.03 -21.41
C VAL A 55 34.65 8.16 -20.58
N ASP A 56 35.26 8.75 -19.56
CA ASP A 56 36.04 8.02 -18.57
C ASP A 56 35.14 6.96 -17.91
N SER A 57 35.45 5.68 -18.17
CA SER A 57 34.68 4.54 -17.69
C SER A 57 34.74 4.36 -16.17
N GLY A 58 35.61 5.09 -15.46
CA GLY A 58 35.67 5.09 -14.00
C GLY A 58 34.46 5.77 -13.33
N ALA A 59 33.96 6.87 -13.91
CA ALA A 59 32.89 7.67 -13.31
C ALA A 59 31.52 6.98 -13.38
N VAL A 60 31.24 6.28 -14.48
CA VAL A 60 30.00 5.49 -14.65
C VAL A 60 29.93 4.29 -13.72
N VAL A 61 31.07 3.66 -13.38
CA VAL A 61 31.13 2.57 -12.40
C VAL A 61 30.84 3.06 -10.98
N GLU A 62 31.33 4.25 -10.61
CA GLU A 62 30.98 4.85 -9.31
C GLU A 62 29.50 5.26 -9.23
N GLN A 63 28.93 5.79 -10.32
CA GLN A 63 27.51 6.12 -10.38
C GLN A 63 26.62 4.86 -10.31
N TYR A 64 27.02 3.78 -10.98
CA TYR A 64 26.32 2.49 -10.90
C TYR A 64 26.41 1.86 -9.51
N LYS A 65 27.59 1.88 -8.87
CA LYS A 65 27.75 1.45 -7.47
C LYS A 65 26.90 2.28 -6.52
N ARG A 66 26.81 3.59 -6.74
CA ARG A 66 25.96 4.50 -5.94
C ARG A 66 24.48 4.14 -6.10
N MET A 67 24.00 3.94 -7.32
CA MET A 67 22.61 3.49 -7.58
C MET A 67 22.34 2.12 -6.95
N GLN A 68 23.22 1.14 -7.12
CA GLN A 68 23.06 -0.20 -6.54
C GLN A 68 23.08 -0.17 -5.00
N SER A 69 23.94 0.64 -4.39
CA SER A 69 23.96 0.83 -2.94
C SER A 69 22.67 1.48 -2.41
N GLN A 70 22.10 2.41 -3.17
CA GLN A 70 20.86 3.08 -2.81
C GLN A 70 19.66 2.12 -2.95
N GLU A 71 19.59 1.36 -4.03
CA GLU A 71 18.55 0.36 -4.26
C GLU A 71 18.60 -0.80 -3.24
N SER A 72 19.79 -1.29 -2.92
CA SER A 72 19.96 -2.33 -1.88
C SER A 72 19.61 -1.83 -0.48
N SER A 73 19.92 -0.57 -0.15
CA SER A 73 19.51 0.02 1.12
C SER A 73 17.98 0.22 1.22
N ALA A 74 17.33 0.60 0.12
CA ALA A 74 15.87 0.72 0.04
C ALA A 74 15.19 -0.66 0.19
N LYS A 75 15.67 -1.66 -0.57
CA LYS A 75 15.16 -3.04 -0.48
C LYS A 75 15.31 -3.63 0.92
N ARG A 76 16.45 -3.41 1.58
CA ARG A 76 16.68 -3.89 2.96
C ARG A 76 15.76 -3.21 3.98
N SER A 77 15.46 -1.93 3.79
CA SER A 77 14.48 -1.21 4.62
C SER A 77 13.07 -1.80 4.47
N ASP A 78 12.65 -2.08 3.25
CA ASP A 78 11.32 -2.66 2.98
C ASP A 78 11.20 -4.09 3.51
N GLU A 79 12.24 -4.92 3.35
CA GLU A 79 12.27 -6.26 3.94
C GLU A 79 12.21 -6.22 5.48
N GLN A 80 12.95 -5.31 6.13
CA GLN A 80 12.88 -5.16 7.58
C GLN A 80 11.50 -4.72 8.06
N ARG A 81 10.81 -3.85 7.32
CA ARG A 81 9.44 -3.43 7.65
C ARG A 81 8.48 -4.61 7.53
N LYS A 82 8.57 -5.37 6.44
CA LYS A 82 7.75 -6.58 6.23
C LYS A 82 7.98 -7.63 7.31
N MET A 83 9.23 -7.89 7.71
CA MET A 83 9.52 -8.85 8.78
C MET A 83 8.92 -8.41 10.12
N LYS A 84 9.03 -7.12 10.47
CA LYS A 84 8.45 -6.58 11.71
C LYS A 84 6.92 -6.66 11.71
N GLU A 85 6.30 -6.37 10.57
CA GLU A 85 4.85 -6.44 10.42
C GLU A 85 4.33 -7.88 10.51
N GLN A 86 5.03 -8.83 9.90
CA GLN A 86 4.73 -10.25 10.02
C GLN A 86 4.89 -10.75 11.46
N GLN A 87 5.98 -10.40 12.15
CA GLN A 87 6.17 -10.75 13.56
C GLN A 87 5.08 -10.18 14.46
N ALA A 88 4.70 -8.91 14.26
CA ALA A 88 3.62 -8.30 15.02
C ALA A 88 2.26 -8.99 14.76
N ALA A 89 1.97 -9.36 13.51
CA ALA A 89 0.75 -10.08 13.16
C ALA A 89 0.72 -11.50 13.74
N GLU A 90 1.84 -12.21 13.73
CA GLU A 90 1.96 -13.56 14.29
C GLU A 90 1.82 -13.54 15.82
N GLU A 91 2.49 -12.59 16.51
CA GLU A 91 2.35 -12.41 17.96
C GLU A 91 0.91 -12.07 18.37
N LEU A 92 0.22 -11.23 17.58
CA LEU A 92 -1.18 -10.90 17.86
C LEU A 92 -2.08 -12.12 17.69
N ARG A 93 -1.83 -12.95 16.66
CA ARG A 93 -2.59 -14.16 16.40
C ARG A 93 -2.37 -15.21 17.49
N GLU A 94 -1.14 -15.38 17.96
CA GLU A 94 -0.81 -16.29 19.06
C GLU A 94 -1.47 -15.84 20.37
N LYS A 95 -1.41 -14.53 20.69
CA LYS A 95 -2.10 -13.95 21.85
C LYS A 95 -3.61 -14.19 21.81
N GLN A 96 -4.25 -13.98 20.67
CA GLN A 96 -5.69 -14.23 20.51
C GLN A 96 -6.04 -15.70 20.71
N ALA A 97 -5.25 -16.62 20.15
CA ALA A 97 -5.47 -18.06 20.33
C ALA A 97 -5.32 -18.49 21.80
N ALA A 98 -4.25 -18.04 22.46
CA ALA A 98 -4.00 -18.33 23.86
C ALA A 98 -5.10 -17.76 24.78
N GLU A 99 -5.58 -16.55 24.49
CA GLU A 99 -6.67 -15.93 25.24
C GLU A 99 -7.98 -16.72 25.06
N GLN A 100 -8.28 -17.13 23.83
CA GLN A 100 -9.47 -17.94 23.54
C GLN A 100 -9.43 -19.31 24.23
N GLU A 101 -8.26 -19.95 24.31
CA GLU A 101 -8.09 -21.20 25.06
C GLU A 101 -8.27 -20.99 26.57
N ARG A 102 -7.71 -19.90 27.11
CA ARG A 102 -7.87 -19.56 28.52
C ARG A 102 -9.34 -19.29 28.88
N LEU A 103 -10.06 -18.58 28.01
CA LEU A 103 -11.50 -18.34 28.15
C LEU A 103 -12.28 -19.66 28.16
N LYS A 104 -12.00 -20.58 27.23
CA LYS A 104 -12.64 -21.90 27.18
C LYS A 104 -12.40 -22.72 28.44
N GLN A 105 -11.19 -22.68 29.02
CA GLN A 105 -10.90 -23.38 30.27
C GLN A 105 -11.68 -22.79 31.44
N LEU A 106 -11.72 -21.45 31.54
CA LEU A 106 -12.46 -20.76 32.58
C LEU A 106 -13.98 -21.04 32.50
N GLU A 107 -14.52 -21.10 31.27
CA GLU A 107 -15.92 -21.43 31.04
C GLU A 107 -16.25 -22.87 31.47
N LYS A 108 -15.40 -23.84 31.11
CA LYS A 108 -15.55 -25.24 31.56
C LYS A 108 -15.53 -25.36 33.08
N GLU A 109 -14.61 -24.66 33.76
CA GLU A 109 -14.52 -24.67 35.21
C GLU A 109 -15.77 -24.07 35.87
N ARG A 110 -16.27 -22.94 35.33
CA ARG A 110 -17.52 -22.31 35.78
C ARG A 110 -18.72 -23.23 35.62
N LEU A 111 -18.81 -23.92 34.49
CA LEU A 111 -19.90 -24.86 34.21
C LEU A 111 -19.86 -26.04 35.18
N ALA A 112 -18.69 -26.64 35.38
CA ALA A 112 -18.50 -27.75 36.32
C ALA A 112 -18.85 -27.35 37.77
N ALA A 113 -18.46 -26.14 38.20
CA ALA A 113 -18.82 -25.62 39.51
C ALA A 113 -20.34 -25.35 39.63
N GLN A 114 -21.00 -24.88 38.56
CA GLN A 114 -22.44 -24.67 38.53
C GLN A 114 -23.22 -25.99 38.56
N GLU A 115 -22.75 -27.02 37.85
CA GLU A 115 -23.34 -28.36 37.88
C GLU A 115 -23.23 -29.00 39.26
N GLN A 116 -22.07 -28.90 39.92
CA GLN A 116 -21.92 -29.39 41.30
C GLN A 116 -22.86 -28.65 42.26
N LYS A 117 -22.94 -27.32 42.18
CA LYS A 117 -23.90 -26.54 42.98
C LYS A 117 -25.35 -26.96 42.71
N SER A 118 -25.72 -27.19 41.45
CA SER A 118 -27.07 -27.62 41.06
C SER A 118 -27.40 -29.03 41.53
N ARG A 119 -26.42 -29.94 41.52
CA ARG A 119 -26.56 -31.30 42.06
C ARG A 119 -26.72 -31.30 43.57
N LEU A 120 -25.95 -30.48 44.29
CA LEU A 120 -26.08 -30.34 45.75
C LEU A 120 -27.36 -29.61 46.17
N LYS A 121 -27.92 -28.74 45.32
CA LYS A 121 -29.19 -28.03 45.59
C LYS A 121 -30.44 -28.86 45.25
N LYS A 122 -30.30 -30.03 44.60
CA LYS A 122 -31.37 -31.01 44.38
C LYS A 122 -31.38 -32.10 45.47
N PRO A 123 -31.81 -31.78 46.69
CA PRO A 123 -32.59 -32.76 47.45
C PRO A 123 -33.77 -32.08 48.17
N GLN A 124 -34.94 -32.10 47.53
CA GLN A 124 -36.26 -32.20 48.20
C GLN A 124 -37.36 -32.06 47.13
N ASN A 125 -37.73 -33.19 46.53
CA ASN A 125 -39.10 -33.47 46.10
C ASN A 125 -39.14 -34.93 45.66
N ARG A 126 -39.17 -35.84 46.64
CA ARG A 126 -39.78 -37.15 46.44
C ARG A 126 -41.17 -37.06 47.08
N PRO A 127 -42.27 -37.06 46.31
CA PRO A 127 -43.59 -37.21 46.88
C PRO A 127 -43.74 -38.66 47.39
N SER A 128 -44.29 -38.78 48.59
CA SER A 128 -44.72 -40.02 49.25
C SER A 128 -45.96 -40.62 48.60
#